data_AF-A0A3D0PWK0-F1
#
_entry.id   AF-A0A3D0PWK0-F1
#
_cell.length_a   1.000
_cell.length_b   1.000
_cell.length_c   1.000
_cell.angle_alpha   90.00
_cell.angle_beta   90.00
_cell.angle_gamma   90.00
#
_symmetry.space_group_name_H-M   'P 1'
#
loop_
_entity.id
_entity.type
_entity.pdbx_description
1 polymer ?
#
loop_
_entity_poly.entity_id
_entity_poly.type
_entity_poly.pdbx_seq_one_letter_code
_entity_poly.pdbx_strand_id
1 'polypeptide(L)'
;DGTIEPIYVPDVVLASGGVGGVYEHSTNYPHLTGDAIALALQHGVELENIDYVQIHPTTLYSQKPGRSFLISESVRGEGAVLLDKKGKRFTNELLPRDLLTQEIYKQMKKDNTRHVWLNMQTVHCPNIEKRFPTICERCQEEGIDIHKDWVPVVPAQHYFMGGIHVNLSSKTSMDHLYAVGETACNGVHGANRLASNSLLESLVFAERAAQDIRVHSHEMHTPQRDLFHPSAYRNLPQYFTDNIFLVQSEIKQQKQRRKKA
;
A
#
# COMPACT_ATOMS: atom_id res chain seq x y z
N ASP A 1 -13.50 -26.79 6.19
CA ASP A 1 -14.01 -27.67 5.11
C ASP A 1 -13.94 -27.00 3.74
N GLY A 2 -13.80 -25.67 3.66
CA GLY A 2 -13.69 -24.97 2.38
C GLY A 2 -15.06 -24.72 1.73
N THR A 3 -16.13 -24.78 2.53
CA THR A 3 -17.48 -24.45 2.09
C THR A 3 -17.58 -22.96 1.74
N ILE A 4 -18.41 -22.67 0.75
CA ILE A 4 -18.64 -21.33 0.25
C ILE A 4 -20.13 -21.10 0.37
N GLU A 5 -20.49 -20.14 1.21
CA GLU A 5 -21.86 -19.86 1.60
C GLU A 5 -22.13 -18.37 1.46
N PRO A 6 -23.32 -17.98 0.99
CA PRO A 6 -23.68 -16.58 0.91
C PRO A 6 -24.01 -16.03 2.30
N ILE A 7 -23.51 -14.83 2.59
CA ILE A 7 -23.90 -14.06 3.77
C ILE A 7 -24.80 -12.91 3.31
N TYR A 8 -26.03 -12.88 3.81
CA TYR A 8 -27.01 -11.84 3.50
C TYR A 8 -27.09 -10.85 4.66
N VAL A 9 -26.84 -9.58 4.35
CA VAL A 9 -26.91 -8.45 5.28
C VAL A 9 -27.49 -7.23 4.58
N PRO A 10 -28.14 -6.30 5.30
CA PRO A 10 -28.63 -5.05 4.71
C PRO A 10 -27.51 -4.20 4.14
N ASP A 11 -26.42 -4.03 4.89
CA ASP A 11 -25.31 -3.15 4.57
C ASP A 11 -23.96 -3.87 4.68
N VAL A 12 -23.04 -3.56 3.78
CA VAL A 12 -21.68 -4.12 3.73
C VAL A 12 -20.66 -2.99 3.84
N VAL A 13 -19.65 -3.15 4.70
CA VAL A 13 -18.52 -2.21 4.82
C VAL A 13 -17.23 -2.90 4.40
N LEU A 14 -16.60 -2.40 3.34
CA LEU A 14 -15.30 -2.86 2.85
C LEU A 14 -14.17 -2.12 3.57
N ALA A 15 -13.34 -2.87 4.30
CA ALA A 15 -12.20 -2.36 5.07
C ALA A 15 -10.97 -3.28 4.92
N SER A 16 -10.71 -3.74 3.70
CA SER A 16 -9.72 -4.79 3.38
C SER A 16 -8.28 -4.30 3.19
N GLY A 17 -8.00 -3.01 3.45
CA GLY A 17 -6.70 -2.39 3.19
C GLY A 17 -6.43 -2.11 1.72
N GLY A 18 -5.16 -1.86 1.40
CA GLY A 18 -4.71 -1.47 0.07
C GLY A 18 -4.29 -2.63 -0.85
N VAL A 19 -3.40 -2.31 -1.79
CA VAL A 19 -2.97 -3.20 -2.89
C VAL A 19 -1.52 -3.67 -2.77
N GLY A 20 -0.90 -3.55 -1.60
CA GLY A 20 0.55 -3.77 -1.46
C GLY A 20 1.04 -5.17 -1.82
N GLY A 21 0.21 -6.19 -1.66
CA GLY A 21 0.50 -7.58 -2.02
C GLY A 21 0.71 -7.82 -3.51
N VAL A 22 0.34 -6.88 -4.40
CA VAL A 22 0.55 -7.01 -5.85
C VAL A 22 1.91 -6.46 -6.31
N TYR A 23 2.74 -5.98 -5.39
CA TYR A 23 4.07 -5.42 -5.66
C TYR A 23 5.19 -6.35 -5.19
N GLU A 24 6.29 -6.43 -5.96
CA GLU A 24 7.48 -7.21 -5.61
C GLU A 24 8.10 -6.78 -4.27
N HIS A 25 8.15 -5.47 -4.05
CA HIS A 25 8.59 -4.89 -2.78
C HIS A 25 7.45 -4.04 -2.22
N SER A 26 7.00 -4.41 -1.02
CA SER A 26 5.95 -3.70 -0.30
C SER A 26 6.20 -3.77 1.20
N THR A 27 5.94 -2.66 1.89
CA THR A 27 5.89 -2.62 3.36
C THR A 27 4.60 -3.19 3.93
N ASN A 28 3.63 -3.50 3.08
CA ASN A 28 2.35 -4.09 3.45
C ASN A 28 2.47 -5.62 3.48
N TYR A 29 1.51 -6.28 4.14
CA TYR A 29 1.47 -7.73 4.15
C TYR A 29 1.12 -8.30 2.76
N PRO A 30 1.70 -9.44 2.35
CA PRO A 30 1.46 -10.02 1.01
C PRO A 30 0.00 -10.36 0.70
N HIS A 31 -0.85 -10.57 1.71
CA HIS A 31 -2.28 -10.87 1.52
C HIS A 31 -3.13 -9.63 1.16
N LEU A 32 -2.56 -8.42 1.16
CA LEU A 32 -3.27 -7.20 0.78
C LEU A 32 -3.27 -7.04 -0.74
N THR A 33 -4.05 -7.88 -1.42
CA THR A 33 -4.06 -8.04 -2.90
C THR A 33 -5.06 -7.14 -3.62
N GLY A 34 -5.81 -6.31 -2.89
CA GLY A 34 -6.83 -5.43 -3.48
C GLY A 34 -8.14 -6.13 -3.82
N ASP A 35 -8.53 -7.15 -3.06
CA ASP A 35 -9.71 -7.97 -3.39
C ASP A 35 -11.01 -7.15 -3.46
N ALA A 36 -11.18 -6.17 -2.58
CA ALA A 36 -12.31 -5.24 -2.63
C ALA A 36 -12.31 -4.38 -3.92
N ILE A 37 -11.13 -4.05 -4.45
CA ILE A 37 -10.99 -3.32 -5.71
C ILE A 37 -11.39 -4.22 -6.89
N ALA A 38 -10.99 -5.50 -6.87
CA ALA A 38 -11.43 -6.46 -7.87
C ALA A 38 -12.96 -6.65 -7.86
N LEU A 39 -13.56 -6.79 -6.67
CA LEU A 39 -15.01 -6.87 -6.51
C LEU A 39 -15.72 -5.62 -7.03
N ALA A 40 -15.21 -4.43 -6.67
CA ALA A 40 -15.76 -3.17 -7.17
C ALA A 40 -15.75 -3.11 -8.71
N LEU A 41 -14.65 -3.50 -9.36
CA LEU A 41 -14.55 -3.59 -10.82
C LEU A 41 -15.56 -4.55 -11.43
N GLN A 42 -15.70 -5.75 -10.86
CA GLN A 42 -16.61 -6.78 -11.35
C GLN A 42 -18.08 -6.37 -11.26
N HIS A 43 -18.42 -5.54 -10.28
CA HIS A 43 -19.79 -5.07 -10.02
C HIS A 43 -20.06 -3.64 -10.48
N GLY A 44 -19.10 -2.99 -11.16
CA GLY A 44 -19.27 -1.62 -11.66
C GLY A 44 -19.38 -0.56 -10.56
N VAL A 45 -18.83 -0.82 -9.37
CA VAL A 45 -18.71 0.17 -8.30
C VAL A 45 -17.59 1.15 -8.68
N GLU A 46 -17.87 2.45 -8.55
CA GLU A 46 -16.95 3.50 -8.95
C GLU A 46 -15.64 3.44 -8.18
N LEU A 47 -14.55 3.57 -8.93
CA LEU A 47 -13.19 3.62 -8.43
C LEU A 47 -12.59 5.00 -8.72
N GLU A 48 -11.71 5.47 -7.84
CA GLU A 48 -11.03 6.73 -8.02
C GLU A 48 -9.53 6.59 -7.75
N ASN A 49 -8.71 7.24 -8.59
CA ASN A 49 -7.27 7.40 -8.39
C ASN A 49 -6.49 6.10 -8.09
N ILE A 50 -6.92 4.96 -8.63
CA ILE A 50 -6.28 3.63 -8.55
C ILE A 50 -4.78 3.64 -8.95
N ASP A 51 -4.31 4.60 -9.74
CA ASP A 51 -2.88 4.78 -10.03
C ASP A 51 -2.08 5.54 -8.95
N TYR A 52 -2.74 6.09 -7.94
CA TYR A 52 -2.12 6.83 -6.83
C TYR A 52 -1.60 5.86 -5.76
N VAL A 53 -0.38 5.41 -5.98
CA VAL A 53 0.36 4.54 -5.07
C VAL A 53 1.61 5.25 -4.57
N GLN A 54 1.72 5.39 -3.25
CA GLN A 54 2.90 5.97 -2.62
C GLN A 54 3.99 4.93 -2.48
N ILE A 55 5.19 5.29 -2.95
CA ILE A 55 6.40 4.48 -2.83
C ILE A 55 7.27 5.07 -1.72
N HIS A 56 7.73 4.24 -0.81
CA HIS A 56 8.74 4.61 0.17
C HIS A 56 10.14 4.33 -0.40
N PRO A 57 11.08 5.31 -0.37
CA PRO A 57 12.35 5.23 -1.10
C PRO A 57 13.34 4.27 -0.45
N THR A 58 13.31 4.13 0.87
CA THR A 58 14.31 3.38 1.64
C THR A 58 13.64 2.27 2.45
N THR A 59 13.48 1.11 1.86
CA THR A 59 13.18 -0.13 2.60
C THR A 59 14.37 -1.06 2.54
N LEU A 60 14.59 -1.85 3.59
CA LEU A 60 15.65 -2.84 3.64
C LEU A 60 15.45 -3.87 2.52
N TYR A 61 16.44 -4.00 1.65
CA TYR A 61 16.45 -5.04 0.64
C TYR A 61 16.82 -6.37 1.32
N SER A 62 15.85 -7.26 1.46
CA SER A 62 16.02 -8.61 2.00
C SER A 62 15.57 -9.64 0.97
N GLN A 63 16.21 -10.80 0.96
CA GLN A 63 15.78 -11.96 0.17
C GLN A 63 14.79 -12.85 0.94
N LYS A 64 14.54 -12.55 2.21
CA LYS A 64 13.58 -13.29 3.04
C LYS A 64 12.15 -12.97 2.57
N PRO A 65 11.24 -13.95 2.57
CA PRO A 65 9.86 -13.73 2.18
C PRO A 65 9.14 -12.82 3.19
N GLY A 66 8.12 -12.11 2.71
CA GLY A 66 7.28 -11.25 3.53
C GLY A 66 7.36 -9.79 3.12
N ARG A 67 6.96 -8.89 4.04
CA ARG A 67 6.97 -7.46 3.81
C ARG A 67 8.37 -6.86 3.93
N SER A 68 8.69 -5.89 3.08
CA SER A 68 9.90 -5.08 3.17
C SER A 68 9.90 -4.28 4.48
N PHE A 69 11.01 -4.34 5.22
CA PHE A 69 11.17 -3.54 6.43
C PHE A 69 11.46 -2.09 6.08
N LEU A 70 10.67 -1.16 6.62
CA LEU A 70 10.82 0.27 6.34
C LEU A 70 11.98 0.87 7.13
N ILE A 71 12.92 1.53 6.46
CA ILE A 71 13.95 2.35 7.11
C ILE A 71 13.46 3.80 7.13
N SER A 72 13.14 4.29 8.33
CA SER A 72 12.48 5.58 8.51
C SER A 72 13.16 6.74 7.78
N GLU A 73 12.36 7.63 7.22
CA GLU A 73 12.79 8.91 6.64
C GLU A 73 13.65 9.74 7.60
N SER A 74 13.43 9.61 8.91
CA SER A 74 14.24 10.24 9.94
C SER A 74 15.73 9.84 9.87
N VAL A 75 16.05 8.62 9.42
CA VAL A 75 17.45 8.18 9.27
C VAL A 75 18.18 9.04 8.23
N ARG A 76 17.52 9.34 7.09
CA ARG A 76 18.03 10.28 6.08
C ARG A 76 18.11 11.70 6.63
N GLY A 77 17.09 12.14 7.37
CA GLY A 77 17.05 13.44 8.03
C GLY A 77 18.19 13.67 9.03
N GLU A 78 18.68 12.59 9.67
CA GLU A 78 19.77 12.63 10.65
C GLU A 78 21.16 12.47 10.01
N GLY A 79 21.25 12.42 8.67
CA GLY A 79 22.52 12.47 7.94
C GLY A 79 22.96 11.19 7.26
N ALA A 80 22.14 10.12 7.23
CA ALA A 80 22.46 8.94 6.44
C ALA A 80 22.51 9.28 4.94
N VAL A 81 23.53 8.78 4.23
CA VAL A 81 23.75 9.08 2.81
C VAL A 81 23.50 7.87 1.91
N LEU A 82 22.93 8.10 0.73
CA LEU A 82 22.71 7.07 -0.28
C LEU A 82 23.92 6.94 -1.19
N LEU A 83 24.43 5.71 -1.32
CA LEU A 83 25.62 5.35 -2.05
C LEU A 83 25.30 4.43 -3.24
N ASP A 84 26.05 4.61 -4.31
CA ASP A 84 26.08 3.71 -5.47
C ASP A 84 26.91 2.44 -5.19
N LYS A 85 26.99 1.53 -6.16
CA LYS A 85 27.76 0.27 -5.99
C LYS A 85 29.27 0.46 -5.75
N LYS A 86 29.79 1.66 -5.96
CA LYS A 86 31.19 2.03 -5.77
C LYS A 86 31.40 2.85 -4.48
N GLY A 87 30.36 3.01 -3.65
CA GLY A 87 30.43 3.78 -2.42
C GLY A 87 30.38 5.29 -2.62
N LYS A 88 29.95 5.78 -3.78
CA LYS A 88 29.85 7.22 -4.05
C LYS A 88 28.43 7.71 -3.83
N ARG A 89 28.31 8.85 -3.14
CA ARG A 89 27.03 9.55 -2.99
C ARG A 89 26.52 10.01 -4.36
N PHE A 90 25.26 9.72 -4.67
CA PHE A 90 24.69 10.00 -6.00
C PHE A 90 23.49 10.95 -5.99
N THR A 91 22.93 11.26 -4.82
CA THR A 91 21.73 12.11 -4.72
C THR A 91 21.69 12.85 -3.38
N ASN A 92 20.73 13.78 -3.26
CA ASN A 92 20.37 14.41 -2.00
C ASN A 92 19.22 13.63 -1.35
N GLU A 93 19.44 13.11 -0.16
CA GLU A 93 18.52 12.24 0.59
C GLU A 93 17.31 13.00 1.16
N LEU A 94 17.36 14.32 1.16
CA LEU A 94 16.29 15.22 1.60
C LEU A 94 15.37 15.66 0.45
N LEU A 95 15.55 15.11 -0.75
CA LEU A 95 14.59 15.32 -1.85
C LEU A 95 13.19 14.84 -1.45
N PRO A 96 12.13 15.45 -2.01
CA PRO A 96 10.78 14.90 -1.94
C PRO A 96 10.75 13.42 -2.32
N ARG A 97 9.91 12.65 -1.63
CA ARG A 97 9.85 11.19 -1.69
C ARG A 97 9.83 10.62 -3.12
N ASP A 98 9.01 11.23 -3.98
CA ASP A 98 8.83 10.78 -5.36
C ASP A 98 10.09 11.05 -6.21
N LEU A 99 10.76 12.18 -6.00
CA LEU A 99 12.01 12.51 -6.68
C LEU A 99 13.16 11.64 -6.19
N LEU A 100 13.26 11.41 -4.88
CA LEU A 100 14.27 10.52 -4.30
C LEU A 100 14.13 9.10 -4.84
N THR A 101 12.89 8.59 -4.89
CA THR A 101 12.57 7.28 -5.47
C THR A 101 13.00 7.20 -6.94
N GLN A 102 12.79 8.25 -7.74
CA GLN A 102 13.25 8.29 -9.13
C GLN A 102 14.77 8.26 -9.25
N GLU A 103 15.50 8.99 -8.41
CA GLU A 103 16.96 8.97 -8.40
C GLU A 103 17.51 7.59 -8.01
N ILE A 104 16.89 6.91 -7.04
CA ILE A 104 17.25 5.54 -6.67
C ILE A 104 17.03 4.57 -7.85
N TYR A 105 15.87 4.61 -8.52
CA TYR A 105 15.63 3.76 -9.69
C TYR A 105 16.59 4.04 -10.86
N LYS A 106 16.92 5.32 -11.12
CA LYS A 106 17.93 5.69 -12.13
C LYS A 106 19.28 5.11 -11.78
N GLN A 107 19.69 5.18 -10.51
CA GLN A 107 20.97 4.66 -10.05
C GLN A 107 21.01 3.12 -10.11
N MET A 108 19.97 2.42 -9.65
CA MET A 108 19.84 0.95 -9.77
C MET A 108 19.97 0.50 -11.23
N LYS A 109 19.29 1.20 -12.15
CA LYS A 109 19.37 0.90 -13.58
C LYS A 109 20.77 1.15 -14.15
N LYS A 110 21.41 2.27 -13.78
CA LYS A 110 22.78 2.61 -14.21
C LYS A 110 23.80 1.59 -13.72
N ASP A 111 23.65 1.11 -12.50
CA ASP A 111 24.57 0.15 -11.88
C ASP A 111 24.26 -1.30 -12.20
N ASN A 112 23.07 -1.58 -12.75
CA ASN A 112 22.50 -2.91 -12.94
C ASN A 112 22.42 -3.70 -11.62
N THR A 113 21.90 -3.06 -10.58
CA THR A 113 21.75 -3.64 -9.23
C THR A 113 20.27 -3.68 -8.82
N ARG A 114 19.93 -4.58 -7.88
CA ARG A 114 18.58 -4.70 -7.31
C ARG A 114 18.29 -3.74 -6.16
N HIS A 115 19.32 -3.08 -5.65
CA HIS A 115 19.25 -2.12 -4.56
C HIS A 115 20.38 -1.09 -4.70
N VAL A 116 20.29 -0.02 -3.91
CA VAL A 116 21.39 0.90 -3.60
C VAL A 116 21.77 0.71 -2.13
N TRP A 117 22.72 1.50 -1.63
CA TRP A 117 23.18 1.37 -0.25
C TRP A 117 22.88 2.65 0.53
N LEU A 118 22.49 2.50 1.79
CA LEU A 118 22.34 3.58 2.77
C LEU A 118 23.46 3.46 3.79
N ASN A 119 24.32 4.47 3.84
CA ASN A 119 25.38 4.56 4.83
C ASN A 119 24.84 5.21 6.10
N MET A 120 24.69 4.40 7.15
CA MET A 120 24.23 4.87 8.46
C MET A 120 25.37 5.44 9.32
N GLN A 121 26.63 5.25 8.91
CA GLN A 121 27.81 5.72 9.66
C GLN A 121 27.97 7.25 9.62
N THR A 122 27.30 7.93 8.69
CA THR A 122 27.31 9.40 8.57
C THR A 122 26.21 10.07 9.38
N VAL A 123 25.37 9.30 10.08
CA VAL A 123 24.31 9.83 10.92
C VAL A 123 24.92 10.62 12.08
N HIS A 124 24.46 11.84 12.30
CA HIS A 124 24.99 12.74 13.33
C HIS A 124 24.57 12.36 14.77
N CYS A 125 23.66 11.40 14.91
CA CYS A 125 23.18 10.94 16.21
C CYS A 125 24.27 10.15 16.96
N PRO A 126 24.69 10.58 18.17
CA PRO A 126 25.77 9.91 18.89
C PRO A 126 25.48 8.46 19.33
N ASN A 127 24.20 8.06 19.36
CA ASN A 127 23.79 6.70 19.72
C ASN A 127 22.61 6.27 18.83
N ILE A 128 22.96 5.71 17.68
CA ILE A 128 22.00 5.34 16.63
C ILE A 128 21.09 4.19 17.08
N GLU A 129 21.60 3.30 17.92
CA GLU A 129 20.89 2.14 18.47
C GLU A 129 19.80 2.55 19.44
N LYS A 130 20.05 3.59 20.26
CA LYS A 130 19.01 4.14 21.14
C LYS A 130 17.96 4.91 20.34
N ARG A 131 18.36 5.59 19.25
CA ARG A 131 17.45 6.41 18.43
C ARG A 131 16.60 5.57 17.48
N PHE A 132 17.16 4.52 16.91
CA PHE A 132 16.53 3.64 15.92
C PHE A 132 16.67 2.15 16.27
N PRO A 133 16.26 1.71 17.47
CA PRO A 133 16.54 0.36 17.97
C PRO A 133 16.02 -0.73 17.03
N THR A 134 14.78 -0.60 16.56
CA THR A 134 14.16 -1.58 15.65
C THR A 134 14.86 -1.66 14.28
N ILE A 135 15.42 -0.55 13.79
CA ILE A 135 16.17 -0.54 12.52
C ILE A 135 17.50 -1.25 12.71
N CYS A 136 18.20 -0.97 13.81
CA CYS A 136 19.49 -1.58 14.14
C CYS A 136 19.34 -3.09 14.36
N GLU A 137 18.33 -3.50 15.14
CA GLU A 137 17.98 -4.91 15.38
C GLU A 137 17.68 -5.63 14.05
N ARG A 138 16.84 -5.04 13.19
CA ARG A 138 16.52 -5.66 11.89
C ARG A 138 17.75 -5.79 10.98
N CYS A 139 18.62 -4.79 10.95
CA CYS A 139 19.86 -4.87 10.18
C CYS A 139 20.75 -6.00 10.72
N GLN A 140 20.86 -6.12 12.04
CA GLN A 140 21.62 -7.18 12.68
C GLN A 140 21.05 -8.58 12.38
N GLU A 141 19.72 -8.75 12.34
CA GLU A 141 19.06 -10.00 11.91
C GLU A 141 19.32 -10.38 10.44
N GLU A 142 19.66 -9.40 9.59
CA GLU A 142 20.14 -9.61 8.22
C GLU A 142 21.68 -9.78 8.15
N GLY A 143 22.37 -9.76 9.29
CA GLY A 143 23.82 -9.89 9.37
C GLY A 143 24.59 -8.62 8.98
N ILE A 144 23.96 -7.46 9.07
CA ILE A 144 24.54 -6.15 8.70
C ILE A 144 24.97 -5.41 9.97
N ASP A 145 26.26 -5.13 10.12
CA ASP A 145 26.78 -4.24 11.15
C ASP A 145 26.72 -2.79 10.64
N ILE A 146 25.72 -2.03 11.09
CA ILE A 146 25.46 -0.67 10.60
C ILE A 146 26.62 0.33 10.83
N HIS A 147 27.60 -0.01 11.69
CA HIS A 147 28.80 0.81 11.92
C HIS A 147 29.94 0.51 10.95
N LYS A 148 29.87 -0.59 10.20
CA LYS A 148 30.93 -1.05 9.29
C LYS A 148 30.43 -1.26 7.87
N ASP A 149 29.21 -1.76 7.73
CA ASP A 149 28.57 -2.10 6.47
C ASP A 149 27.62 -0.98 6.02
N TRP A 150 27.32 -0.95 4.72
CA TRP A 150 26.24 -0.12 4.19
C TRP A 150 24.96 -0.94 4.06
N VAL A 151 23.83 -0.38 4.46
CA VAL A 151 22.55 -1.08 4.48
C VAL A 151 21.96 -1.12 3.07
N PRO A 152 21.68 -2.29 2.48
CA PRO A 152 21.09 -2.36 1.15
C PRO A 152 19.63 -1.91 1.21
N VAL A 153 19.25 -0.95 0.37
CA VAL A 153 17.90 -0.37 0.34
C VAL A 153 17.31 -0.33 -1.06
N VAL A 154 15.98 -0.53 -1.12
CA VAL A 154 15.20 -0.51 -2.35
C VAL A 154 13.89 0.26 -2.13
N PRO A 155 13.36 0.98 -3.15
CA PRO A 155 12.04 1.55 -3.06
C PRO A 155 10.96 0.46 -3.03
N ALA A 156 9.93 0.65 -2.21
CA ALA A 156 8.83 -0.31 -2.06
C ALA A 156 7.48 0.39 -1.99
N GLN A 157 6.41 -0.28 -2.41
CA GLN A 157 5.06 0.20 -2.18
C GLN A 157 4.80 0.36 -0.68
N HIS A 158 4.12 1.45 -0.31
CA HIS A 158 3.87 1.78 1.09
C HIS A 158 2.41 2.05 1.42
N TYR A 159 1.74 2.83 0.58
CA TYR A 159 0.36 3.21 0.82
C TYR A 159 -0.40 3.37 -0.50
N PHE A 160 -1.69 3.05 -0.47
CA PHE A 160 -2.61 3.19 -1.58
C PHE A 160 -3.59 4.35 -1.30
N MET A 161 -3.50 5.42 -2.10
CA MET A 161 -4.37 6.60 -1.95
C MET A 161 -5.61 6.53 -2.85
N GLY A 162 -5.51 5.74 -3.92
CA GLY A 162 -6.68 5.34 -4.69
C GLY A 162 -7.58 4.41 -3.89
N GLY A 163 -8.68 4.00 -4.52
CA GLY A 163 -9.59 3.04 -3.91
C GLY A 163 -10.99 3.13 -4.49
N ILE A 164 -11.93 2.55 -3.77
CA ILE A 164 -13.35 2.65 -4.08
C ILE A 164 -13.79 4.08 -3.80
N HIS A 165 -14.37 4.76 -4.79
CA HIS A 165 -14.87 6.11 -4.63
C HIS A 165 -15.94 6.12 -3.53
N VAL A 166 -15.82 7.05 -2.57
CA VAL A 166 -16.82 7.26 -1.55
C VAL A 166 -17.15 8.73 -1.35
N ASN A 167 -18.39 8.99 -0.97
CA ASN A 167 -18.83 10.32 -0.55
C ASN A 167 -18.39 10.65 0.89
N LEU A 168 -18.80 11.81 1.40
CA LEU A 168 -18.42 12.27 2.75
C LEU A 168 -18.95 11.40 3.90
N SER A 169 -19.95 10.55 3.64
CA SER A 169 -20.51 9.56 4.57
C SER A 169 -19.93 8.15 4.37
N SER A 170 -18.88 8.01 3.55
CA SER A 170 -18.26 6.72 3.19
C SER A 170 -19.12 5.79 2.34
N LYS A 171 -20.22 6.27 1.75
CA LYS A 171 -21.03 5.49 0.81
C LYS A 171 -20.35 5.39 -0.53
N THR A 172 -20.34 4.19 -1.11
CA THR A 172 -19.89 3.96 -2.49
C THR A 172 -20.97 4.35 -3.50
N SER A 173 -20.71 4.15 -4.80
CA SER A 173 -21.72 4.33 -5.85
C SER A 173 -22.80 3.23 -5.89
N MET A 174 -22.65 2.18 -5.07
CA MET A 174 -23.63 1.11 -4.91
C MET A 174 -24.38 1.29 -3.59
N ASP A 175 -25.71 1.25 -3.65
CA ASP A 175 -26.56 1.33 -2.47
C ASP A 175 -26.20 0.22 -1.47
N HIS A 176 -26.23 0.58 -0.18
CA HIS A 176 -25.87 -0.30 0.95
C HIS A 176 -24.43 -0.83 0.98
N LEU A 177 -23.56 -0.32 0.11
CA LEU A 177 -22.14 -0.63 0.13
C LEU A 177 -21.33 0.58 0.55
N TYR A 178 -20.49 0.38 1.56
CA TYR A 178 -19.58 1.37 2.12
C TYR A 178 -18.13 0.89 1.95
N ALA A 179 -17.19 1.83 1.91
CA ALA A 179 -15.76 1.51 1.98
C ALA A 179 -15.06 2.49 2.93
N VAL A 180 -14.11 2.00 3.72
CA VAL A 180 -13.40 2.81 4.73
C VAL A 180 -11.90 2.47 4.78
N GLY A 181 -11.11 3.43 5.25
CA GLY A 181 -9.66 3.33 5.33
C GLY A 181 -9.00 3.19 3.95
N GLU A 182 -7.85 2.52 3.89
CA GLU A 182 -7.02 2.41 2.67
C GLU A 182 -7.71 1.70 1.48
N THR A 183 -8.86 1.05 1.69
CA THR A 183 -9.68 0.49 0.59
C THR A 183 -10.47 1.57 -0.15
N ALA A 184 -10.76 2.69 0.50
CA ALA A 184 -11.59 3.77 0.00
C ALA A 184 -10.76 4.94 -0.55
N CYS A 185 -11.33 5.66 -1.51
CA CYS A 185 -10.84 6.95 -1.96
C CYS A 185 -11.87 8.03 -1.59
N ASN A 186 -11.60 8.75 -0.51
CA ASN A 186 -12.46 9.83 0.01
C ASN A 186 -11.90 11.25 -0.28
N GLY A 187 -10.83 11.34 -1.08
CA GLY A 187 -10.22 12.59 -1.50
C GLY A 187 -9.26 13.25 -0.49
N VAL A 188 -9.17 12.78 0.77
CA VAL A 188 -8.31 13.41 1.81
C VAL A 188 -6.82 13.40 1.45
N HIS A 189 -6.38 12.40 0.69
CA HIS A 189 -4.96 12.19 0.38
C HIS A 189 -4.50 12.79 -0.95
N GLY A 190 -5.42 13.06 -1.88
CA GLY A 190 -5.07 13.44 -3.25
C GLY A 190 -3.99 12.52 -3.84
N ALA A 191 -3.04 13.10 -4.60
CA ALA A 191 -1.95 12.35 -5.23
C ALA A 191 -0.81 11.93 -4.28
N ASN A 192 -0.76 12.49 -3.06
CA ASN A 192 0.32 12.18 -2.14
C ASN A 192 -0.13 12.32 -0.68
N ARG A 193 -0.15 11.19 0.03
CA ARG A 193 -0.59 11.12 1.42
C ARG A 193 0.47 11.66 2.37
N LEU A 194 0.09 12.64 3.20
CA LEU A 194 0.91 13.10 4.33
C LEU A 194 0.99 12.04 5.44
N ALA A 195 2.12 12.01 6.14
CA ALA A 195 2.34 11.10 7.26
C ALA A 195 1.24 11.26 8.33
N SER A 196 0.96 10.19 9.07
CA SER A 196 0.00 10.14 10.19
C SER A 196 -1.49 10.33 9.85
N ASN A 197 -1.84 10.75 8.62
CA ASN A 197 -3.25 10.97 8.28
C ASN A 197 -4.07 9.69 8.02
N SER A 198 -3.47 8.57 7.63
CA SER A 198 -4.23 7.35 7.27
C SER A 198 -5.03 6.75 8.43
N LEU A 199 -4.49 6.78 9.65
CA LEU A 199 -5.23 6.24 10.81
C LEU A 199 -6.42 7.13 11.16
N LEU A 200 -6.22 8.45 11.11
CA LEU A 200 -7.29 9.43 11.36
C LEU A 200 -8.36 9.35 10.28
N GLU A 201 -7.96 9.21 9.02
CA GLU A 201 -8.86 9.01 7.89
C GLU A 201 -9.73 7.75 8.07
N SER A 202 -9.13 6.59 8.36
CA SER A 202 -9.87 5.37 8.69
C SER A 202 -10.89 5.58 9.82
N LEU A 203 -10.50 6.22 10.93
CA LEU A 203 -11.37 6.41 12.08
C LEU A 203 -12.56 7.32 11.77
N VAL A 204 -12.30 8.46 11.12
CA VAL A 204 -13.34 9.44 10.78
C VAL A 204 -14.35 8.86 9.80
N PHE A 205 -13.89 8.20 8.75
CA PHE A 205 -14.78 7.65 7.72
C PHE A 205 -15.51 6.39 8.21
N ALA A 206 -14.90 5.58 9.09
CA ALA A 206 -15.60 4.49 9.76
C ALA A 206 -16.73 4.99 10.68
N GLU A 207 -16.48 6.05 11.45
CA GLU A 207 -17.52 6.66 12.29
C GLU A 207 -18.68 7.19 11.45
N ARG A 208 -18.38 7.90 10.36
CA ARG A 208 -19.40 8.44 9.45
C ARG A 208 -20.22 7.34 8.77
N ALA A 209 -19.58 6.27 8.31
CA ALA A 209 -20.27 5.10 7.76
C ALA A 209 -21.24 4.51 8.80
N ALA A 210 -20.78 4.30 10.03
CA ALA A 210 -21.60 3.78 11.12
C ALA A 210 -22.77 4.69 11.48
N GLN A 211 -22.57 6.02 11.48
CA GLN A 211 -23.64 6.99 11.70
C GLN A 211 -24.68 6.94 10.58
N ASP A 212 -24.25 6.86 9.32
CA ASP A 212 -25.14 6.80 8.16
C ASP A 212 -25.99 5.52 8.16
N ILE A 213 -25.36 4.36 8.36
CA ILE A 213 -26.03 3.06 8.50
C ILE A 213 -27.07 3.09 9.63
N ARG A 214 -26.75 3.73 10.76
CA ARG A 214 -27.67 3.83 11.89
C ARG A 214 -28.89 4.71 11.59
N VAL A 215 -28.70 5.81 10.86
CA VAL A 215 -29.80 6.75 10.53
C VAL A 215 -30.71 6.17 9.45
N HIS A 216 -30.13 5.46 8.48
CA HIS A 216 -30.85 4.81 7.39
C HIS A 216 -30.92 3.31 7.64
N SER A 217 -31.28 2.87 8.85
CA SER A 217 -31.37 1.44 9.13
C SER A 217 -32.50 0.81 8.29
N HIS A 218 -32.18 -0.22 7.52
CA HIS A 218 -33.15 -0.95 6.72
C HIS A 218 -33.47 -2.32 7.33
N GLU A 219 -34.72 -2.74 7.22
CA GLU A 219 -35.10 -4.11 7.57
C GLU A 219 -34.47 -5.09 6.57
N MET A 220 -33.98 -6.24 7.06
CA MET A 220 -33.48 -7.30 6.20
C MET A 220 -34.58 -7.77 5.25
N HIS A 221 -34.39 -7.54 3.95
CA HIS A 221 -35.24 -8.11 2.93
C HIS A 221 -34.56 -9.35 2.36
N THR A 222 -35.29 -10.47 2.30
CA THR A 222 -34.80 -11.63 1.55
C THR A 222 -34.66 -11.22 0.09
N PRO A 223 -33.48 -11.40 -0.53
CA PRO A 223 -33.30 -11.09 -1.94
C PRO A 223 -34.34 -11.81 -2.78
N GLN A 224 -35.02 -11.10 -3.67
CA GLN A 224 -35.99 -11.72 -4.59
C GLN A 224 -35.32 -12.63 -5.63
N ARG A 225 -33.98 -12.54 -5.75
CA ARG A 225 -33.16 -13.36 -6.64
C ARG A 225 -31.93 -13.86 -5.89
N ASP A 226 -31.64 -15.14 -6.06
CA ASP A 226 -30.36 -15.70 -5.65
C ASP A 226 -29.26 -15.20 -6.62
N LEU A 227 -28.38 -14.34 -6.12
CA LEU A 227 -27.22 -13.84 -6.86
C LEU A 227 -25.97 -14.68 -6.59
N PHE A 228 -26.05 -15.67 -5.71
CA PHE A 228 -24.92 -16.51 -5.36
C PHE A 228 -24.71 -17.58 -6.43
N HIS A 229 -23.53 -17.56 -7.05
CA HIS A 229 -23.12 -18.53 -8.04
C HIS A 229 -21.91 -19.32 -7.54
N PRO A 230 -22.10 -20.46 -6.83
CA PRO A 230 -20.99 -21.26 -6.29
C PRO A 230 -19.96 -21.67 -7.34
N SER A 231 -20.38 -21.79 -8.61
CA SER A 231 -19.49 -22.11 -9.72
C SER A 231 -18.36 -21.11 -9.92
N ALA A 232 -18.56 -19.83 -9.58
CA ALA A 232 -17.54 -18.79 -9.68
C ALA A 232 -16.35 -19.04 -8.74
N TYR A 233 -16.55 -19.83 -7.68
CA TYR A 233 -15.55 -20.04 -6.62
C TYR A 233 -15.00 -21.48 -6.58
N ARG A 234 -15.28 -22.31 -7.59
CA ARG A 234 -14.80 -23.70 -7.65
C ARG A 234 -13.27 -23.82 -7.64
N ASN A 235 -12.56 -22.83 -8.16
CA ASN A 235 -11.10 -22.77 -8.17
C ASN A 235 -10.64 -21.47 -7.50
N LEU A 236 -10.61 -21.47 -6.18
CA LEU A 236 -10.18 -20.31 -5.37
C LEU A 236 -8.77 -19.82 -5.73
N PRO A 237 -7.75 -20.68 -5.93
CA PRO A 237 -6.44 -20.20 -6.36
C PRO A 237 -6.47 -19.40 -7.68
N GLN A 238 -7.24 -19.87 -8.66
CA GLN A 238 -7.41 -19.14 -9.92
C GLN A 238 -8.18 -17.84 -9.70
N TYR A 239 -9.26 -17.87 -8.92
CA TYR A 239 -10.07 -16.69 -8.58
C TYR A 239 -9.21 -15.56 -7.98
N PHE A 240 -8.34 -15.87 -7.01
CA PHE A 240 -7.44 -14.87 -6.43
C PHE A 240 -6.38 -14.38 -7.42
N THR A 241 -5.88 -15.27 -8.28
CA THR A 241 -4.93 -14.90 -9.34
C THR A 241 -5.57 -13.93 -10.35
N ASP A 242 -6.81 -14.19 -10.75
CA ASP A 242 -7.58 -13.35 -11.66
C ASP A 242 -7.86 -11.98 -11.04
N ASN A 243 -8.19 -11.92 -9.74
CA ASN A 243 -8.38 -10.67 -9.02
C ASN A 243 -7.10 -9.83 -8.97
N ILE A 244 -5.94 -10.44 -8.67
CA ILE A 244 -4.65 -9.74 -8.69
C ILE A 244 -4.38 -9.17 -10.10
N PHE A 245 -4.60 -9.97 -11.15
CA PHE A 245 -4.42 -9.51 -12.52
C PHE A 245 -5.35 -8.35 -12.89
N LEU A 246 -6.60 -8.40 -12.45
CA LEU A 246 -7.59 -7.36 -12.66
C LEU A 246 -7.16 -6.04 -12.00
N VAL A 247 -6.75 -6.09 -10.74
CA VAL A 247 -6.23 -4.93 -9.98
C VAL A 247 -5.00 -4.35 -10.64
N GLN A 248 -3.99 -5.16 -10.96
CA GLN A 248 -2.77 -4.70 -11.63
C GLN A 248 -3.05 -4.07 -13.00
N SER A 249 -3.99 -4.66 -13.75
CA SER A 249 -4.41 -4.15 -15.06
C SER A 249 -5.05 -2.78 -14.95
N GLU A 250 -5.95 -2.56 -13.98
CA GLU A 250 -6.60 -1.27 -13.78
C GLU A 250 -5.59 -0.18 -13.37
N ILE A 251 -4.71 -0.46 -12.41
CA ILE A 251 -3.62 0.45 -12.00
C ILE A 251 -2.81 0.88 -13.23
N LYS A 252 -2.44 -0.07 -14.09
CA LYS A 252 -1.65 0.19 -15.30
C LYS A 252 -2.43 1.02 -16.32
N GLN A 253 -3.70 0.71 -16.55
CA GLN A 253 -4.55 1.43 -17.50
C GLN A 253 -4.76 2.88 -17.06
N GLN A 254 -5.09 3.13 -15.80
CA GLN A 254 -5.32 4.48 -15.30
C GLN A 254 -4.03 5.31 -15.34
N LYS A 255 -2.88 4.73 -14.99
CA LYS A 255 -1.57 5.38 -15.15
C LYS A 255 -1.28 5.77 -16.60
N GLN A 256 -1.71 4.98 -17.56
CA GLN A 256 -1.58 5.31 -18.99
C GLN A 256 -2.55 6.43 -19.41
N ARG A 257 -3.79 6.41 -18.93
CA ARG A 257 -4.78 7.47 -19.19
C ARG A 257 -4.27 8.80 -18.64
N ARG A 258 -3.76 8.83 -17.41
CA ARG A 258 -3.24 10.05 -16.76
C ARG A 258 -2.00 10.62 -17.44
N LYS A 259 -1.14 9.79 -18.02
CA LYS A 259 0.02 10.25 -18.82
C LYS A 259 -0.37 10.91 -20.15
N LYS A 260 -1.59 10.66 -20.65
CA LYS A 260 -2.09 11.20 -21.92
C LYS A 260 -2.93 12.46 -21.74
N ALA A 261 -3.44 12.70 -20.53
CA ALA A 261 -4.16 13.91 -20.16
C ALA A 261 -3.17 15.04 -19.87
#